data_AF-A0A228HSF5-F1
#
_entry.id   AF-A0A228HSF5-F1
#
_cell.length_a   1.000
_cell.length_b   1.000
_cell.length_c   1.000
_cell.angle_alpha   90.00
_cell.angle_beta   90.00
_cell.angle_gamma   90.00
#
_symmetry.space_group_name_H-M   'P 1'
#
loop_
_entity.id
_entity.type
_entity.pdbx_description
1 polymer ?
#
loop_
_entity_poly.entity_id
_entity_poly.type
_entity_poly.pdbx_seq_one_letter_code
_entity_poly.pdbx_strand_id
1 'polypeptide(L)'
;MGQKLAAFDERGNITAFYDSVVSPVPQGVSVVEIDDTVWVDLINAQSGGKRLVVDETGKVAALDPLPLTRAEAALAKRVERDAALHATDWLVSRHQDEQLLGDGTTLTADQFAALLRYRQSLREASDLPGWPQTDLPSPPPFATALPKATA
;
A
#
# COMPACT_ATOMS: atom_id res chain seq x y z
N MET A 1 -28.31 -22.21 17.19
CA MET A 1 -27.21 -21.37 16.70
C MET A 1 -26.33 -21.08 17.90
N GLY A 2 -25.01 -21.25 17.76
CA GLY A 2 -24.08 -20.91 18.85
C GLY A 2 -23.98 -19.39 19.00
N GLN A 3 -23.68 -18.93 20.20
CA GLN A 3 -23.40 -17.52 20.46
C GLN A 3 -22.02 -17.19 19.89
N LYS A 4 -21.91 -16.08 19.15
CA LYS A 4 -20.61 -15.58 18.69
C LYS A 4 -19.91 -14.84 19.81
N LEU A 5 -18.61 -15.08 19.91
CA LEU A 5 -17.74 -14.57 20.95
C LEU A 5 -16.51 -13.95 20.28
N ALA A 6 -16.14 -12.74 20.66
CA ALA A 6 -14.88 -12.12 20.24
C ALA A 6 -13.89 -12.13 21.40
N ALA A 7 -12.73 -12.75 21.19
CA ALA A 7 -11.64 -12.75 22.15
C ALA A 7 -10.77 -11.51 22.00
N PHE A 8 -10.33 -10.94 23.11
CA PHE A 8 -9.51 -9.73 23.12
C PHE A 8 -8.32 -9.83 24.09
N ASP A 9 -7.28 -9.05 23.82
CA ASP A 9 -6.08 -8.94 24.66
C ASP A 9 -6.23 -7.90 25.78
N GLU A 10 -5.21 -7.75 26.64
CA GLU A 10 -5.21 -6.76 27.74
C GLU A 10 -5.34 -5.31 27.26
N ARG A 11 -5.12 -5.04 25.98
CA ARG A 11 -5.24 -3.72 25.33
C ARG A 11 -6.59 -3.57 24.61
N GLY A 12 -7.49 -4.54 24.73
CA GLY A 12 -8.78 -4.57 24.07
C GLY A 12 -8.72 -4.94 22.58
N ASN A 13 -7.58 -5.32 21.99
CA ASN A 13 -7.55 -5.72 20.59
C ASN A 13 -8.19 -7.09 20.42
N ILE A 14 -9.11 -7.23 19.46
CA ILE A 14 -9.71 -8.53 19.15
C ILE A 14 -8.66 -9.41 18.46
N THR A 15 -8.42 -10.59 19.03
CA THR A 15 -7.40 -11.55 18.57
C THR A 15 -7.99 -12.75 17.86
N ALA A 16 -9.21 -13.16 18.22
CA ALA A 16 -9.89 -14.32 17.63
C ALA A 16 -11.41 -14.21 17.76
N PHE A 17 -12.12 -15.01 16.96
CA PHE A 17 -13.56 -15.23 17.07
C PHE A 17 -13.85 -16.69 17.41
N TYR A 18 -14.82 -16.88 18.29
CA TYR A 18 -15.25 -18.17 18.81
C TYR A 18 -16.77 -18.32 18.67
N ASP A 19 -17.23 -19.57 18.77
CA ASP A 19 -18.64 -19.93 18.73
C ASP A 19 -18.91 -20.91 19.86
N SER A 20 -19.89 -20.63 20.71
CA SER A 20 -20.11 -21.43 21.93
C SER A 20 -20.35 -22.93 21.68
N VAL A 21 -20.73 -23.33 20.47
CA VAL A 21 -21.00 -24.72 20.10
C VAL A 21 -19.91 -25.28 19.18
N VAL A 22 -19.50 -24.51 18.18
CA VAL A 22 -18.58 -24.99 17.12
C VAL A 22 -17.12 -24.80 17.50
N SER A 23 -16.80 -23.80 18.32
CA SER A 23 -15.43 -23.45 18.67
C SER A 23 -15.41 -22.80 20.06
N PRO A 24 -15.49 -23.62 21.13
CA PRO A 24 -15.57 -23.11 22.49
C PRO A 24 -14.29 -22.37 22.89
N VAL A 25 -14.46 -21.40 23.77
CA VAL A 25 -13.38 -20.52 24.23
C VAL A 25 -12.41 -21.28 25.14
N PRO A 26 -11.10 -21.24 24.88
CA PRO A 26 -10.08 -21.80 25.78
C PRO A 26 -10.06 -21.10 27.15
N GLN A 27 -9.64 -21.80 28.19
CA GLN A 27 -9.51 -21.20 29.52
C GLN A 27 -8.48 -20.06 29.54
N GLY A 28 -8.81 -18.96 30.23
CA GLY A 28 -7.93 -17.80 30.39
C GLY A 28 -8.03 -16.74 29.28
N VAL A 29 -8.95 -16.91 28.32
CA VAL A 29 -9.18 -15.93 27.25
C VAL A 29 -10.35 -15.01 27.60
N SER A 30 -10.11 -13.70 27.58
CA SER A 30 -11.15 -12.68 27.75
C SER A 30 -12.00 -12.61 26.48
N VAL A 31 -13.32 -12.75 26.62
CA VAL A 31 -14.25 -12.74 25.50
C VAL A 31 -15.43 -11.81 25.76
N VAL A 32 -15.96 -11.24 24.68
CA VAL A 32 -17.22 -10.49 24.65
C VAL A 32 -18.22 -11.19 23.73
N GLU A 33 -19.47 -11.25 24.15
CA GLU A 33 -20.57 -11.76 23.33
C GLU A 33 -20.92 -10.75 22.24
N ILE A 34 -21.00 -11.23 21.00
CA ILE A 34 -21.39 -10.43 19.85
C ILE A 34 -22.51 -11.14 19.10
N ASP A 35 -23.37 -10.37 18.43
CA ASP A 35 -24.39 -10.93 17.56
C ASP A 35 -23.80 -11.38 16.23
N ASP A 36 -24.48 -12.30 15.53
CA ASP A 36 -24.06 -12.79 14.21
C ASP A 36 -23.90 -11.66 13.18
N THR A 37 -24.76 -10.64 13.23
CA THR A 37 -24.68 -9.47 12.35
C THR A 37 -23.44 -8.63 12.62
N VAL A 38 -23.17 -8.36 13.90
CA VAL A 38 -21.97 -7.65 14.35
C VAL A 38 -20.72 -8.44 13.99
N TRP A 39 -20.75 -9.76 14.13
CA TRP A 39 -19.65 -10.63 13.71
C TRP A 39 -19.36 -10.48 12.21
N VAL A 40 -20.37 -10.55 11.35
CA VAL A 40 -20.21 -10.34 9.90
C VAL A 40 -19.63 -8.96 9.59
N ASP A 41 -20.13 -7.91 10.24
CA ASP A 41 -19.64 -6.54 10.05
C ASP A 41 -18.17 -6.39 10.46
N LEU A 42 -17.77 -7.03 11.56
CA LEU A 42 -16.38 -7.03 12.02
C LEU A 42 -15.46 -7.80 11.07
N ILE A 43 -15.90 -8.95 10.54
CA ILE A 43 -15.13 -9.71 9.54
C ILE A 43 -14.94 -8.87 8.27
N ASN A 44 -16.00 -8.21 7.81
CA ASN A 44 -15.93 -7.29 6.67
C ASN A 44 -14.97 -6.13 6.97
N ALA A 45 -15.08 -5.51 8.15
CA ALA A 45 -14.19 -4.43 8.57
C ALA A 45 -12.72 -4.87 8.63
N GLN A 46 -12.42 -6.05 9.17
CA GLN A 46 -11.08 -6.61 9.23
C GLN A 46 -10.52 -6.89 7.82
N SER A 47 -11.34 -7.41 6.91
CA SER A 47 -10.94 -7.59 5.50
C SER A 47 -10.62 -6.26 4.81
N GLY A 48 -11.23 -5.16 5.25
CA GLY A 48 -10.91 -3.79 4.83
C GLY A 48 -9.66 -3.19 5.51
N GLY A 49 -8.95 -3.96 6.33
CA GLY A 49 -7.73 -3.53 7.04
C GLY A 49 -7.99 -2.74 8.33
N LYS A 50 -9.23 -2.69 8.82
CA LYS A 50 -9.56 -2.05 10.10
C LYS A 50 -9.09 -2.90 11.27
N ARG A 51 -8.72 -2.22 12.36
CA ARG A 51 -8.39 -2.84 13.63
C ARG A 51 -9.66 -3.04 14.43
N LEU A 52 -9.86 -4.24 14.93
CA LEU A 52 -11.01 -4.55 15.76
C LEU A 52 -10.61 -4.45 17.23
N VAL A 53 -11.33 -3.66 18.00
CA VAL A 53 -11.07 -3.45 19.43
C VAL A 53 -12.35 -3.55 20.23
N VAL A 54 -12.21 -3.88 21.52
CA VAL A 54 -13.25 -3.73 22.53
C VAL A 54 -13.00 -2.40 23.23
N ASP A 55 -14.00 -1.53 23.23
CA ASP A 55 -13.95 -0.24 23.91
C ASP A 55 -14.06 -0.38 25.43
N GLU A 56 -13.87 0.73 26.16
CA GLU A 56 -13.97 0.77 27.63
C GLU A 56 -15.37 0.42 28.15
N THR A 57 -16.39 0.41 27.28
CA THR A 57 -17.77 0.03 27.60
C THR A 57 -18.04 -1.46 27.39
N GLY A 58 -17.05 -2.21 26.92
CA GLY A 58 -17.16 -3.62 26.60
C GLY A 58 -17.84 -3.89 25.25
N LYS A 59 -17.92 -2.90 24.34
CA LYS A 59 -18.45 -3.07 22.99
C LYS A 59 -17.36 -3.17 21.96
N VAL A 60 -17.59 -3.99 20.95
CA VAL A 60 -16.70 -4.12 19.80
C VAL A 60 -16.83 -2.92 18.86
N ALA A 61 -15.70 -2.40 18.42
CA ALA A 61 -15.58 -1.29 17.49
C ALA A 61 -14.51 -1.60 16.43
N ALA A 62 -14.77 -1.18 15.20
CA ALA A 62 -13.78 -1.21 14.12
C ALA A 62 -13.13 0.17 13.97
N LEU A 63 -11.86 0.26 14.34
CA LEU A 63 -11.04 1.45 14.18
C LEU A 63 -10.22 1.38 12.90
N ASP A 64 -9.86 2.54 12.36
CA ASP A 64 -8.92 2.60 11.25
C ASP A 64 -7.55 2.03 11.64
N PRO A 65 -6.81 1.43 10.68
CA PRO A 65 -5.44 1.02 10.93
C PRO A 65 -4.64 2.20 11.45
N LEU A 66 -3.67 1.91 12.33
CA LEU A 66 -2.76 2.96 12.77
C LEU A 66 -2.06 3.55 11.55
N PRO A 67 -1.91 4.89 11.51
CA PRO A 67 -1.13 5.51 10.45
C PRO A 67 0.27 4.91 10.46
N LEU A 68 0.82 4.67 9.27
CA LEU A 68 2.20 4.23 9.11
C LEU A 68 3.11 5.14 9.92
N THR A 69 4.07 4.55 10.62
CA THR A 69 5.15 5.34 11.22
C THR A 69 5.88 6.12 10.12
N ARG A 70 6.50 7.24 10.48
CA ARG A 70 7.28 8.04 9.51
C ARG A 70 8.34 7.19 8.79
N ALA A 71 8.92 6.20 9.47
CA ALA A 71 9.90 5.29 8.89
C ALA A 71 9.29 4.34 7.86
N GLU A 72 8.13 3.74 8.15
CA GLU A 72 7.42 2.85 7.21
C GLU A 72 6.89 3.62 6.00
N ALA A 73 6.35 4.82 6.22
CA ALA A 73 5.94 5.71 5.13
C ALA A 73 7.13 6.06 4.21
N ALA A 74 8.31 6.32 4.80
CA ALA A 74 9.52 6.60 4.03
C ALA A 74 10.03 5.38 3.26
N LEU A 75 9.89 4.17 3.81
CA LEU A 75 10.23 2.94 3.10
C LEU A 75 9.29 2.72 1.91
N ALA A 76 7.97 2.80 2.12
CA ALA A 76 6.97 2.66 1.06
C ALA A 76 7.21 3.67 -0.07
N LYS A 77 7.52 4.93 0.27
CA LYS A 77 7.81 5.98 -0.70
C LYS A 77 9.09 5.75 -1.50
N ARG A 78 10.13 5.17 -0.89
CA ARG A 78 11.35 4.75 -1.63
C ARG A 78 11.04 3.63 -2.62
N VAL A 79 10.24 2.65 -2.22
CA VAL A 79 9.81 1.55 -3.11
C VAL A 79 9.05 2.12 -4.31
N GLU A 80 8.14 3.07 -4.09
CA GLU A 80 7.40 3.75 -5.17
C GLU A 80 8.35 4.49 -6.14
N ARG A 81 9.32 5.26 -5.59
CA ARG A 81 10.34 5.97 -6.38
C ARG A 81 11.20 5.01 -7.20
N ASP A 82 11.66 3.93 -6.58
CA ASP A 82 12.53 2.96 -7.22
C ASP A 82 11.78 2.20 -8.33
N ALA A 83 10.49 1.91 -8.13
CA ALA A 83 9.62 1.36 -9.18
C ALA A 83 9.45 2.33 -10.36
N ALA A 84 9.27 3.63 -10.11
CA ALA A 84 9.15 4.64 -11.16
C ALA A 84 10.46 4.83 -11.95
N LEU A 85 11.61 4.75 -11.29
CA LEU A 85 12.92 4.70 -11.94
C LEU A 85 13.08 3.44 -12.78
N HIS A 86 12.74 2.27 -12.25
CA HIS A 86 12.84 1.02 -12.99
C HIS A 86 11.93 1.00 -14.23
N ALA A 87 10.69 1.49 -14.12
CA ALA A 87 9.72 1.54 -15.21
C ALA A 87 10.20 2.38 -16.42
N THR A 88 11.09 3.34 -16.20
CA THR A 88 11.62 4.23 -17.25
C THR A 88 13.04 3.90 -17.69
N ASP A 89 13.66 2.86 -17.12
CA ASP A 89 15.06 2.54 -17.36
C ASP A 89 15.32 2.05 -18.79
N TRP A 90 14.43 1.22 -19.31
CA TRP A 90 14.52 0.66 -20.66
C TRP A 90 14.51 1.75 -21.76
N LEU A 91 13.79 2.88 -21.55
CA LEU A 91 13.76 4.00 -22.49
C LEU A 91 15.12 4.68 -22.59
N VAL A 92 15.85 4.76 -21.47
CA VAL A 92 17.19 5.33 -21.44
C VAL A 92 18.16 4.42 -22.19
N SER A 93 18.15 3.12 -21.88
CA SER A 93 19.00 2.14 -22.58
C SER A 93 18.73 2.14 -24.08
N ARG A 94 17.46 2.07 -24.51
CA ARG A 94 17.09 2.10 -25.93
C ARG A 94 17.60 3.35 -26.63
N HIS A 95 17.41 4.53 -26.04
CA HIS A 95 17.85 5.77 -26.68
C HIS A 95 19.38 5.82 -26.83
N GLN A 96 20.12 5.28 -25.86
CA GLN A 96 21.58 5.17 -25.96
C GLN A 96 21.99 4.20 -27.07
N ASP A 97 21.34 3.04 -27.17
CA ASP A 97 21.59 2.06 -28.23
C ASP A 97 21.31 2.65 -29.63
N GLU A 98 20.18 3.36 -29.78
CA GLU A 98 19.80 4.04 -31.02
C GLU A 98 20.81 5.13 -31.44
N GLN A 99 21.31 5.91 -30.48
CA GLN A 99 22.36 6.90 -30.75
C GLN A 99 23.66 6.25 -31.22
N LEU A 100 24.03 5.09 -30.66
CA LEU A 100 25.23 4.36 -31.05
C LEU A 100 25.08 3.72 -32.45
N LEU A 101 23.89 3.25 -32.79
CA LEU A 101 23.60 2.70 -34.12
C LEU A 101 23.58 3.78 -35.21
N GLY A 102 23.11 4.99 -34.87
CA GLY A 102 23.10 6.14 -35.80
C GLY A 102 21.94 6.13 -36.81
N ASP A 103 21.00 5.19 -36.70
CA ASP A 103 19.83 5.05 -37.59
C ASP A 103 18.65 5.97 -37.23
N GLY A 104 18.86 6.87 -36.26
CA GLY A 104 17.84 7.74 -35.68
C GLY A 104 17.26 7.20 -34.37
N THR A 105 16.61 8.08 -33.61
CA THR A 105 16.09 7.78 -32.27
C THR A 105 14.57 7.74 -32.24
N THR A 106 13.98 6.80 -31.50
CA THR A 106 12.53 6.71 -31.29
C THR A 106 12.01 7.91 -30.52
N LEU A 107 12.78 8.39 -29.53
CA LEU A 107 12.50 9.62 -28.80
C LEU A 107 13.20 10.80 -29.44
N THR A 108 12.53 11.96 -29.48
CA THR A 108 13.20 13.21 -29.85
C THR A 108 14.19 13.64 -28.76
N ALA A 109 15.14 14.51 -29.10
CA ALA A 109 16.09 15.06 -28.13
C ALA A 109 15.37 15.75 -26.94
N ASP A 110 14.27 16.45 -27.20
CA ASP A 110 13.47 17.12 -26.16
C ASP A 110 12.75 16.11 -25.25
N GLN A 111 12.19 15.03 -25.82
CA GLN A 111 11.57 13.95 -25.06
C GLN A 111 12.61 13.24 -24.18
N PHE A 112 13.79 12.96 -24.72
CA PHE A 112 14.86 12.35 -23.95
C PHE A 112 15.34 13.26 -22.81
N ALA A 113 15.51 14.56 -23.06
CA ALA A 113 15.85 15.54 -22.03
C ALA A 113 14.76 15.63 -20.95
N ALA A 114 13.47 15.58 -21.33
CA ALA A 114 12.35 15.55 -20.38
C ALA A 114 12.37 14.26 -19.53
N LEU A 115 12.70 13.11 -20.11
CA LEU A 115 12.84 11.84 -19.38
C LEU A 115 13.96 11.91 -18.34
N LEU A 116 15.12 12.48 -18.70
CA LEU A 116 16.25 12.62 -17.77
C LEU A 116 15.90 13.57 -16.62
N ARG A 117 15.24 14.70 -16.89
CA ARG A 117 14.77 15.62 -15.84
C ARG A 117 13.78 14.94 -14.90
N TYR A 118 12.82 14.18 -15.44
CA TYR A 118 11.88 13.40 -14.64
C TYR A 118 12.60 12.41 -13.70
N ARG A 119 13.54 11.62 -14.23
CA ARG A 119 14.34 10.67 -13.44
C ARG A 119 15.19 11.38 -12.37
N GLN A 120 15.69 12.57 -12.67
CA GLN A 120 16.43 13.39 -11.69
C GLN A 120 15.51 13.86 -10.56
N SER A 121 14.34 14.41 -10.88
CA SER A 121 13.35 14.83 -9.89
C SER A 121 12.89 13.68 -8.98
N LEU A 122 12.78 12.46 -9.50
CA LEU A 122 12.52 11.27 -8.68
C LEU A 122 13.63 11.03 -7.64
N ARG A 123 14.90 11.16 -8.04
CA ARG A 123 16.05 10.94 -7.13
C ARG A 123 16.12 11.99 -6.05
N GLU A 124 15.86 13.24 -6.40
CA GLU A 124 15.85 14.39 -5.49
C GLU A 124 14.62 14.41 -4.57
N ALA A 125 13.57 13.64 -4.88
CA ALA A 125 12.33 13.64 -4.12
C ALA A 125 12.50 13.31 -2.63
N SER A 126 13.49 12.50 -2.26
CA SER A 126 13.75 12.16 -0.85
C SER A 126 14.31 13.31 -0.02
N ASP A 127 14.86 14.33 -0.68
CA ASP A 127 15.45 15.51 -0.04
C ASP A 127 14.46 16.69 0.01
N LEU A 128 13.28 16.54 -0.60
CA LEU A 128 12.26 17.58 -0.62
C LEU A 128 11.59 17.77 0.75
N PRO A 129 11.21 19.02 1.09
CA PRO A 129 10.40 19.29 2.27
C PRO A 129 9.07 18.54 2.17
N GLY A 130 8.67 17.89 3.26
CA GLY A 130 7.46 17.07 3.30
C GLY A 130 7.69 15.59 3.00
N TRP A 131 8.93 15.14 2.77
CA TRP A 131 9.22 13.71 2.72
C TRP A 131 8.90 13.00 4.06
N PRO A 132 8.25 11.82 4.05
CA PRO A 132 7.77 11.03 2.89
C PRO A 132 6.32 11.27 2.44
N GLN A 133 5.63 12.28 2.96
CA GLN A 133 4.22 12.58 2.67
C GLN A 133 4.00 13.39 1.37
N THR A 134 5.06 13.75 0.65
CA THR A 134 4.95 14.40 -0.66
C THR A 134 4.63 13.41 -1.78
N ASP A 135 3.93 13.86 -2.80
CA ASP A 135 3.74 13.09 -4.03
C ASP A 135 5.03 13.02 -4.85
N LEU A 136 5.21 11.91 -5.58
CA LEU A 136 6.29 11.82 -6.58
C LEU A 136 5.88 12.56 -7.85
N PRO A 137 6.84 13.11 -8.61
CA PRO A 137 6.54 13.64 -9.93
C PRO A 137 5.87 12.56 -10.79
N SER A 138 4.91 12.98 -11.62
CA SER A 138 4.26 12.07 -12.58
C SER A 138 5.17 11.83 -13.80
N PRO A 139 5.16 10.61 -14.37
CA PRO A 139 5.93 10.32 -15.58
C PRO A 139 5.42 11.15 -16.76
N PRO A 140 6.32 11.54 -17.68
CA PRO A 140 5.90 12.23 -18.89
C PRO A 140 5.03 11.30 -19.76
N PRO A 141 4.05 11.84 -20.53
CA PRO A 141 3.07 11.00 -21.26
C PRO A 141 3.67 10.01 -22.25
N PHE A 142 4.82 10.34 -22.86
CA PHE A 142 5.51 9.44 -23.79
C PHE A 142 6.19 8.26 -23.08
N ALA A 143 6.47 8.36 -21.77
CA ALA A 143 7.11 7.31 -21.00
C ALA A 143 6.11 6.25 -20.46
N THR A 144 4.83 6.58 -20.41
CA THR A 144 3.73 5.66 -20.04
C THR A 144 3.09 4.98 -21.25
N ALA A 145 3.33 5.48 -22.46
CA ALA A 145 2.89 4.82 -23.68
C ALA A 145 3.68 3.52 -23.90
N LEU A 146 3.14 2.40 -23.41
CA LEU A 146 3.60 1.06 -23.81
C LEU A 146 3.66 1.01 -25.34
N PRO A 147 4.74 0.46 -25.95
CA PRO A 147 4.70 0.18 -27.37
C PRO A 147 3.52 -0.76 -27.61
N LYS A 148 2.54 -0.32 -28.40
CA LYS A 148 1.49 -1.20 -28.91
C LYS A 148 2.21 -2.37 -29.57
N ALA A 149 2.08 -3.57 -29.01
CA ALA A 149 2.43 -4.77 -29.71
C ALA A 149 1.56 -4.83 -30.97
N THR A 150 2.13 -4.47 -32.11
CA THR A 150 1.55 -4.78 -33.41
C THR A 150 1.58 -6.29 -33.56
N ALA A 151 0.41 -6.91 -33.49
CA ALA A 151 0.15 -8.29 -33.86
C ALA A 151 0.21 -8.47 -35.38
#